data_AF-A0A1M6YMA3-F1
#
_entry.id   AF-A0A1M6YMA3-F1
#
_cell.length_a   1.000
_cell.length_b   1.000
_cell.length_c   1.000
_cell.angle_alpha   90.00
_cell.angle_beta   90.00
_cell.angle_gamma   90.00
#
_symmetry.space_group_name_H-M   'P 1'
#
loop_
_entity.id
_entity.type
_entity.pdbx_description
1 polymer ?
#
loop_
_entity_poly.entity_id
_entity_poly.type
_entity_poly.pdbx_seq_one_letter_code
_entity_poly.pdbx_strand_id
1 'polypeptide(L)' 'MTQQGFPNYSDLMESELKSLEEKIDQFVHLCHQLRLENIQLRQDLAGTISENKRLAEKIGVATTRLEAILMQIPESEE' A
#
# COMPACT_ATOMS: atom_id res chain seq x y z
N MET A 1 55.94 -5.53 35.30
CA MET A 1 55.69 -4.15 34.83
C MET A 1 54.47 -4.20 33.93
N THR A 2 53.33 -3.74 34.42
CA THR A 2 52.04 -3.83 33.72
C THR A 2 52.01 -2.77 32.62
N GLN A 3 52.20 -3.19 31.37
CA GLN A 3 51.83 -2.36 30.23
C GLN A 3 50.30 -2.30 30.18
N GLN A 4 49.74 -1.26 30.77
CA GLN A 4 48.34 -0.90 30.56
C GLN A 4 48.24 -0.31 29.15
N GLY A 5 47.80 -1.13 28.19
CA GLY A 5 47.41 -0.63 26.88
C GLY A 5 46.18 0.27 27.05
N PHE A 6 46.33 1.56 26.78
CA PHE A 6 45.19 2.45 26.71
C PHE A 6 44.26 1.96 25.60
N PRO A 7 42.94 1.81 25.84
CA PRO A 7 42.02 1.43 24.79
C PRO A 7 42.09 2.48 23.67
N ASN A 8 42.25 2.03 22.43
CA ASN A 8 42.26 2.92 21.28
C ASN A 8 40.83 3.42 21.01
N TYR A 9 40.45 4.49 21.68
CA TYR A 9 39.12 5.11 21.57
C TYR A 9 38.77 5.52 20.13
N SER A 10 39.78 5.78 19.28
CA SER A 10 39.59 6.09 17.87
C SER A 10 38.95 4.92 17.12
N ASP A 11 39.42 3.69 17.35
CA ASP A 11 38.92 2.50 16.66
C ASP A 11 37.49 2.16 17.10
N LEU A 12 37.18 2.37 18.38
CA LEU A 12 35.83 2.18 18.90
C LEU A 12 34.85 3.17 18.28
N MET A 13 35.23 4.45 18.24
CA MET A 13 34.41 5.51 17.66
C MET A 13 34.17 5.29 16.15
N GLU A 14 35.19 4.84 15.40
CA GLU A 14 35.06 4.50 13.98
C GLU A 14 34.09 3.33 13.77
N SER A 15 34.15 2.29 14.62
CA SER A 15 33.20 1.18 14.58
C SER A 15 31.77 1.61 14.88
N GLU A 16 31.56 2.51 15.86
CA GLU A 16 30.23 3.02 16.20
C GLU A 16 29.64 3.87 15.06
N LEU A 17 30.46 4.72 14.44
CA LEU A 17 30.06 5.53 13.28
C LEU A 17 29.69 4.65 12.09
N LYS A 18 30.48 3.61 11.80
CA LYS A 18 30.15 2.65 10.73
C LYS A 18 28.85 1.92 11.00
N SER A 19 28.60 1.48 12.24
CA SER A 19 27.33 0.85 12.60
C SER A 19 26.14 1.81 12.44
N LEU A 20 26.34 3.10 12.75
CA LEU A 20 25.32 4.12 12.56
C LEU A 20 25.04 4.36 11.07
N GLU A 21 26.07 4.45 10.24
CA GLU A 21 25.96 4.59 8.79
C GLU A 21 25.16 3.43 8.18
N GLU A 22 25.51 2.19 8.52
CA GLU A 22 24.79 0.99 8.06
C GLU A 22 23.30 1.01 8.46
N LYS A 23 22.98 1.49 9.67
CA LYS A 23 21.58 1.62 10.14
C LYS A 23 20.84 2.73 9.40
N ILE A 24 21.49 3.85 9.12
CA ILE A 24 20.91 4.95 8.34
C ILE A 24 20.59 4.45 6.93
N ASP A 25 21.51 3.73 6.29
CA ASP A 25 21.28 3.16 4.96
C ASP A 25 20.11 2.18 4.95
N GLN A 26 20.05 1.27 5.94
CA GLN A 26 18.90 0.36 6.10
C GLN A 26 17.58 1.12 6.28
N PHE A 27 17.59 2.19 7.09
CA PHE A 27 16.41 3.01 7.33
C PHE A 27 15.95 3.75 6.06
N VAL A 28 16.89 4.31 5.29
CA VAL A 28 16.60 4.97 4.02
C VAL A 28 16.03 3.97 3.02
N HIS A 29 16.60 2.76 2.92
CA HIS A 29 16.08 1.69 2.08
C HIS A 29 14.65 1.29 2.48
N LEU A 30 14.40 1.06 3.77
CA LEU A 30 13.05 0.73 4.25
C LEU A 30 12.05 1.85 3.95
N CYS A 31 12.42 3.10 4.18
CA CYS A 31 11.58 4.25 3.86
C CYS A 31 11.26 4.33 2.37
N HIS A 32 12.23 4.02 1.49
CA HIS A 32 12.00 3.98 0.06
C HIS A 32 11.03 2.87 -0.33
N GLN A 33 11.22 1.66 0.21
CA GLN A 33 10.32 0.52 -0.04
C GLN A 33 8.88 0.82 0.41
N LEU A 34 8.71 1.35 1.63
CA LEU A 34 7.38 1.70 2.15
C LEU A 34 6.70 2.79 1.31
N ARG A 35 7.45 3.76 0.77
CA ARG A 35 6.90 4.77 -0.15
C ARG A 35 6.42 4.16 -1.45
N LEU A 36 7.19 3.24 -2.04
CA LEU A 36 6.80 2.55 -3.27
C LEU A 36 5.56 1.69 -3.04
N GLU A 37 5.53 0.92 -1.95
CA GLU A 37 4.39 0.09 -1.58
C GLU A 37 3.13 0.94 -1.34
N ASN A 38 3.27 2.09 -0.66
CA ASN A 38 2.14 2.98 -0.45
C ASN A 38 1.57 3.54 -1.77
N ILE A 39 2.43 3.87 -2.73
CA ILE A 39 2.01 4.31 -4.06
C ILE A 39 1.27 3.19 -4.78
N GLN A 40 1.81 1.97 -4.76
CA GLN A 40 1.19 0.81 -5.40
C GLN A 40 -0.19 0.52 -4.81
N LEU A 41 -0.30 0.45 -3.49
CA LEU A 41 -1.57 0.21 -2.79
C LEU A 41 -2.63 1.27 -3.12
N ARG A 42 -2.22 2.54 -3.24
CA ARG A 42 -3.14 3.63 -3.63
C ARG A 42 -3.61 3.47 -5.07
N GLN A 43 -2.74 3.05 -5.99
CA GLN A 43 -3.11 2.78 -7.37
C GLN A 43 -4.08 1.60 -7.47
N ASP A 44 -3.80 0.50 -6.77
CA ASP A 44 -4.66 -0.69 -6.74
C ASP A 44 -6.03 -0.38 -6.13
N LEU A 45 -6.05 0.42 -5.06
CA LEU A 45 -7.30 0.88 -4.45
C LEU A 45 -8.11 1.74 -5.41
N ALA A 46 -7.47 2.70 -6.10
CA ALA A 46 -8.14 3.53 -7.08
C ALA A 46 -8.72 2.69 -8.24
N GLY A 47 -7.96 1.71 -8.73
CA GLY A 47 -8.42 0.76 -9.75
C GLY A 47 -9.62 -0.05 -9.28
N THR A 48 -9.56 -0.62 -8.08
CA THR A 48 -10.65 -1.40 -7.49
C THR A 48 -11.92 -0.57 -7.30
N ILE A 49 -11.79 0.67 -6.82
CA ILE A 49 -12.92 1.60 -6.67
C ILE A 49 -13.55 1.93 -8.03
N SER A 50 -12.73 2.17 -9.06
CA SER A 50 -13.21 2.43 -10.42
C SER A 50 -14.01 1.24 -10.97
N GLU A 51 -13.47 0.03 -10.83
CA GLU A 51 -14.13 -1.19 -11.28
C GLU A 51 -15.43 -1.45 -10.51
N ASN A 52 -15.44 -1.23 -9.20
CA ASN A 52 -16.64 -1.37 -8.39
C ASN A 52 -17.75 -0.41 -8.86
N LYS A 53 -17.42 0.87 -9.11
CA LYS A 53 -18.37 1.86 -9.64
C LYS A 53 -18.93 1.43 -11.00
N ARG A 54 -18.06 0.98 -11.91
CA ARG A 54 -18.45 0.49 -13.24
C ARG A 54 -19.40 -0.71 -13.16
N LEU A 55 -19.16 -1.63 -12.23
CA LEU A 55 -20.04 -2.78 -12.01
C LEU A 55 -21.37 -2.37 -11.38
N ALA A 56 -21.35 -1.46 -10.42
CA ALA A 56 -22.56 -0.91 -9.79
C ALA A 56 -23.45 -0.20 -10.81
N GLU A 57 -22.88 0.59 -11.72
CA GLU A 57 -23.60 1.23 -12.82
C GLU A 57 -24.25 0.20 -13.75
N LYS A 58 -23.51 -0.84 -14.15
CA LYS A 58 -24.05 -1.92 -14.98
C LYS A 58 -25.22 -2.65 -14.32
N ILE A 59 -25.10 -2.92 -13.02
CA ILE A 59 -26.19 -3.52 -12.24
C ILE A 59 -27.39 -2.57 -12.21
N GLY A 60 -27.18 -1.28 -11.95
CA GLY A 60 -28.24 -0.28 -11.97
C GLY A 60 -29.00 -0.26 -13.31
N VAL A 61 -28.29 -0.20 -14.43
CA VAL A 61 -28.89 -0.25 -15.78
C VAL A 61 -29.67 -1.54 -16.00
N ALA A 62 -29.11 -2.69 -15.60
CA ALA A 62 -29.80 -3.97 -15.72
C ALA A 62 -31.09 -4.01 -14.89
N THR A 63 -31.04 -3.52 -13.63
CA THR A 63 -32.21 -3.42 -12.75
C THR A 63 -33.29 -2.52 -13.35
N THR A 64 -32.94 -1.31 -13.80
CA THR A 64 -33.90 -0.40 -14.44
C THR A 64 -34.53 -1.03 -15.68
N ARG A 65 -33.75 -1.77 -16.48
CA ARG A 65 -34.28 -2.47 -17.64
C ARG A 65 -35.24 -3.59 -17.23
N LEU A 66 -34.94 -4.34 -16.17
CA LEU A 66 -35.83 -5.37 -15.65
C LEU A 66 -37.12 -4.77 -15.11
N GLU A 67 -37.05 -3.68 -14.34
CA GLU A 67 -38.22 -2.94 -13.84
C GLU A 67 -39.11 -2.45 -15.00
N ALA A 68 -38.51 -1.87 -16.05
CA ALA A 68 -39.24 -1.41 -17.21
C ALA A 68 -39.93 -2.54 -18.00
N ILE A 69 -39.32 -3.73 -18.04
CA ILE A 69 -39.94 -4.92 -18.65
C ILE A 69 -41.10 -5.42 -17.77
N LEU A 70 -40.91 -5.49 -16.44
CA LEU A 70 -41.95 -5.91 -15.50
C LEU A 70 -43.19 -5.01 -15.59
N MET A 71 -43.02 -3.69 -15.72
CA MET A 71 -44.13 -2.74 -15.91
C MET A 71 -44.91 -2.95 -17.21
N GLN A 72 -44.33 -3.61 -18.21
CA GLN A 72 -44.98 -3.89 -19.49
C GLN A 72 -45.67 -5.26 -19.51
N ILE A 73 -45.51 -6.08 -18.47
CA ILE A 73 -46.26 -7.33 -18.34
C ILE A 73 -47.67 -6.94 -17.88
N PRO A 74 -48.71 -7.17 -18.71
CA PRO A 74 -50.08 -6.93 -18.27
C PRO A 74 -50.36 -7.80 -17.03
N GLU A 75 -50.99 -7.22 -15.99
CA GLU A 75 -51.55 -8.03 -14.92
C GLU A 75 -52.44 -9.08 -15.58
N SER A 76 -52.11 -10.35 -15.35
CA SER A 76 -52.96 -11.43 -15.80
C SER A 76 -54.27 -11.28 -15.04
N GLU A 77 -55.30 -10.79 -15.72
CA GLU A 77 -56.66 -10.70 -15.19
C GLU A 77 -57.10 -12.13 -14.83
N GLU A 78 -57.13 -12.43 -13.53
CA GLU A 78 -58.01 -13.43 -12.91
C GLU A 78 -59.09 -12.72 -12.09
#